data_AF-A0A947QPL4-F1
#
_entry.id   AF-A0A947QPL4-F1
#
_cell.length_a   1.000
_cell.length_b   1.000
_cell.length_c   1.000
_cell.angle_alpha   90.00
_cell.angle_beta   90.00
_cell.angle_gamma   90.00
#
_symmetry.space_group_name_H-M   'P 1'
#
loop_
_entity.id
_entity.type
_entity.pdbx_description
1 polymer ?
#
loop_
_entity_poly.entity_id
_entity_poly.type
_entity_poly.pdbx_seq_one_letter_code
_entity_poly.pdbx_strand_id
1 'polypeptide(L)'
;METDNIHPGIIAPFKEFGLELLDRRTLGQRGLSLQVLQKDPFQGQFREVMQRTKLVNDPIPGYRPYRGREISLRSVPLYSLSIAAYYVIKENLEFSWALHEALLREGIDTLALTADCARIHFQLTRLKTEETSKCMIASPLVEVSLYDPGNPEILVDGLHRAALARLLGYEHITVLHIDGAYAPLQPLPIQWKDLNVWDRVPPREMKKLYRFTSAKQAIRHQNETWTQFRQGFDDIPSEREYLFALIANNGEHAAPLAGWLSRNWELYFSDLSIAEERAWALPLIQRYYQNTKEVAHLIASNWDKYREGLSIEQELHFLFQFLLRHPEETLVRWVLCNFSRLKAGFEDHIDAYDFLQNAIISQLKLPLELRWSALGLLPRRGVQQT
;
A
#
# COMPACT_ATOMS: atom_id res chain seq x y z
N MET A 1 6.59 11.36 49.74
CA MET A 1 5.51 10.59 49.09
C MET A 1 5.89 9.12 49.20
N GLU A 2 5.18 8.37 50.05
CA GLU A 2 5.40 6.94 50.27
C GLU A 2 4.88 6.15 49.06
N THR A 3 5.76 5.44 48.34
CA THR A 3 5.45 4.78 47.05
C THR A 3 5.49 3.25 47.09
N ASP A 4 5.25 2.63 48.25
CA ASP A 4 5.54 1.19 48.41
C ASP A 4 4.32 0.25 48.43
N ASN A 5 3.10 0.74 48.21
CA ASN A 5 1.94 -0.13 48.03
C ASN A 5 1.70 -0.42 46.54
N ILE A 6 2.42 -1.40 45.99
CA ILE A 6 1.96 -2.10 44.77
C ILE A 6 0.71 -2.89 45.18
N HIS A 7 -0.42 -2.62 44.55
CA HIS A 7 -1.62 -3.43 44.74
C HIS A 7 -1.27 -4.88 44.34
N PRO A 8 -1.40 -5.89 45.23
CA PRO A 8 -1.01 -7.28 44.95
C PRO A 8 -1.66 -7.85 43.67
N GLY A 9 -2.82 -7.30 43.29
CA GLY A 9 -3.52 -7.64 42.05
C GLY A 9 -2.79 -7.28 40.74
N ILE A 10 -1.80 -6.39 40.75
CA ILE A 10 -1.02 -6.03 39.54
C ILE A 10 0.08 -7.07 39.24
N ILE A 11 0.49 -7.89 40.22
CA ILE A 11 1.62 -8.82 40.06
C ILE A 11 1.23 -10.14 39.38
N ALA A 12 0.01 -10.61 39.62
CA ALA A 12 -0.46 -11.90 39.09
C ALA A 12 -0.56 -11.94 37.54
N PRO A 13 -1.09 -10.92 36.85
CA PRO A 13 -1.20 -10.93 35.39
C PRO A 13 0.16 -11.02 34.69
N PHE A 14 1.19 -10.32 35.19
CA PHE A 14 2.52 -10.33 34.58
C PHE A 14 3.18 -11.71 34.58
N LYS A 15 2.97 -12.48 35.65
CA LYS A 15 3.46 -13.86 35.75
C LYS A 15 2.81 -14.80 34.73
N GLU A 16 1.52 -14.60 34.43
CA GLU A 16 0.80 -15.38 33.41
C GLU A 16 1.43 -15.23 32.02
N PHE A 17 2.03 -14.08 31.74
CA PHE A 17 2.71 -13.79 30.47
C PHE A 17 4.24 -14.02 30.50
N GLY A 18 4.78 -14.63 31.57
CA GLY A 18 6.23 -14.81 31.71
C GLY A 18 6.99 -13.47 31.76
N LEU A 19 6.33 -12.39 32.16
CA LEU A 19 6.93 -11.09 32.40
C LEU A 19 7.38 -11.04 33.85
N GLU A 20 8.68 -10.97 34.08
CA GLU A 20 9.16 -10.50 35.37
C GLU A 20 8.83 -9.00 35.44
N LEU A 21 8.01 -8.60 36.41
CA LEU A 21 7.78 -7.18 36.67
C LEU A 21 9.15 -6.55 36.92
N LEU A 22 9.63 -5.80 35.93
CA LEU A 22 10.80 -4.99 36.11
C LEU A 22 10.50 -4.03 37.27
N ASP A 23 11.39 -4.03 38.26
CA ASP A 23 11.35 -3.15 39.42
C ASP A 23 10.98 -1.71 38.99
N ARG A 24 10.14 -1.01 39.77
CA ARG A 24 9.52 0.31 39.47
C ARG A 24 10.54 1.44 39.18
N ARG A 25 11.84 1.16 39.33
CA ARG A 25 12.97 2.07 39.04
C ARG A 25 13.33 2.11 37.54
N THR A 26 12.38 1.88 36.64
CA THR A 26 12.58 1.18 35.36
C THR A 26 13.20 1.99 34.22
N LEU A 27 12.93 3.30 34.09
CA LEU A 27 13.69 4.12 33.13
C LEU A 27 15.12 4.40 33.64
N GLY A 28 15.28 4.77 34.92
CA GLY A 28 16.60 5.01 35.52
C GLY A 28 17.50 3.77 35.47
N GLN A 29 16.95 2.59 35.76
CA GLN A 29 17.64 1.31 35.60
C GLN A 29 17.95 0.97 34.13
N ARG A 30 17.08 1.35 33.19
CA ARG A 30 17.34 1.25 31.74
C ARG A 30 18.26 2.36 31.22
N GLY A 31 18.67 3.30 32.05
CA GLY A 31 19.47 4.45 31.64
C GLY A 31 18.68 5.33 30.66
N LEU A 32 17.44 5.69 30.97
CA LEU A 32 16.59 6.56 30.16
C LEU A 32 16.13 7.76 31.00
N SER A 33 16.13 8.94 30.39
CA SER A 33 15.53 10.17 30.90
C SER A 33 14.53 10.70 29.90
N LEU A 34 13.45 11.32 30.38
CA LEU A 34 12.39 11.86 29.56
C LEU A 34 12.12 13.32 29.93
N GLN A 35 11.93 14.16 28.92
CA GLN A 35 11.46 15.53 29.08
C GLN A 35 10.23 15.75 28.19
N VAL A 36 9.09 16.12 28.78
CA VAL A 36 7.90 16.51 28.02
C VAL A 36 8.17 17.86 27.36
N LEU A 37 8.02 17.91 26.03
CA LEU A 37 8.25 19.12 25.24
C LEU A 37 6.94 19.87 24.99
N GLN A 38 5.88 19.13 24.64
CA GLN A 38 4.60 19.70 24.23
C GLN A 38 3.46 18.73 24.48
N LYS A 39 2.31 19.26 24.89
CA LYS A 39 1.03 18.55 24.99
C LYS A 39 0.06 19.21 24.00
N ASP A 40 -0.49 18.42 23.10
CA ASP A 40 -1.44 18.88 22.10
C ASP A 40 -2.85 18.42 22.48
N PRO A 41 -3.84 19.34 22.53
CA PRO A 41 -5.22 18.95 22.70
C PRO A 41 -5.76 18.21 21.47
N PHE A 42 -6.82 17.44 21.67
CA PHE A 42 -7.55 16.77 20.60
C PHE A 42 -8.20 17.77 19.63
N GLN A 43 -8.76 18.85 20.18
CA GLN A 43 -9.44 19.88 19.38
C GLN A 43 -8.44 20.62 18.48
N GLY A 44 -8.84 20.88 17.22
CA GLY A 44 -8.03 21.61 16.24
C GLY A 44 -7.03 20.72 15.49
N GLN A 45 -5.73 21.02 15.64
CA GLN A 45 -4.66 20.55 14.76
C GLN A 45 -4.56 19.02 14.67
N PHE A 46 -4.86 18.26 15.72
CA PHE A 46 -4.62 16.82 15.69
C PHE A 46 -5.61 16.08 14.78
N ARG A 47 -6.90 16.41 14.86
CA ARG A 47 -7.91 15.89 13.93
C ARG A 47 -7.57 16.26 12.49
N GLU A 48 -7.18 17.51 12.25
CA GLU A 48 -6.78 17.97 10.92
C GLU A 48 -5.55 17.22 10.38
N VAL A 49 -4.55 16.98 11.23
CA VAL A 49 -3.38 16.19 10.87
C VAL A 49 -3.79 14.79 10.45
N MET A 50 -4.62 14.10 11.25
CA MET A 50 -5.10 12.75 10.90
C MET A 50 -5.86 12.73 9.57
N GLN A 51 -6.71 13.72 9.30
CA GLN A 51 -7.44 13.84 8.04
C GLN A 51 -6.55 14.17 6.83
N ARG A 52 -5.35 14.73 7.07
CA ARG A 52 -4.35 15.05 6.03
C ARG A 52 -3.27 13.97 5.88
N THR A 53 -3.15 13.04 6.83
CA THR A 53 -2.16 11.97 6.80
C THR A 53 -2.35 11.10 5.56
N LYS A 54 -1.28 10.96 4.79
CA LYS A 54 -1.20 10.05 3.65
C LYS A 54 -0.69 8.70 4.12
N LEU A 55 -1.17 7.62 3.53
CA LEU A 55 -0.57 6.30 3.75
C LEU A 55 0.84 6.29 3.14
N VAL A 56 1.82 5.89 3.96
CA VAL A 56 3.22 5.79 3.55
C VAL A 56 3.39 4.51 2.73
N ASN A 57 4.04 4.60 1.57
CA ASN A 57 4.18 3.50 0.60
C ASN A 57 2.86 2.97 0.03
N ASP A 58 1.80 3.78 0.05
CA ASP A 58 0.57 3.43 -0.66
C ASP A 58 0.83 3.47 -2.18
N PRO A 59 0.41 2.44 -2.94
CA PRO A 59 0.52 2.45 -4.39
C PRO A 59 -0.33 3.56 -5.03
N ILE A 60 -1.21 4.23 -4.28
CA ILE A 60 -2.04 5.32 -4.77
C ILE A 60 -1.59 6.63 -4.10
N PRO A 61 -0.80 7.46 -4.80
CA PRO A 61 -0.30 8.72 -4.27
C PRO A 61 -1.45 9.63 -3.85
N GLY A 62 -1.34 10.21 -2.66
CA GLY A 62 -2.29 11.20 -2.18
C GLY A 62 -3.53 10.65 -1.50
N TYR A 63 -3.70 9.32 -1.40
CA TYR A 63 -4.80 8.73 -0.63
C TYR A 63 -4.68 9.09 0.86
N ARG A 64 -5.79 9.55 1.44
CA ARG A 64 -5.91 9.92 2.85
C ARG A 64 -7.04 9.11 3.49
N PRO A 65 -6.74 8.03 4.21
CA PRO A 65 -7.74 7.06 4.66
C PRO A 65 -8.79 7.65 5.60
N TYR A 66 -8.44 8.72 6.31
CA TYR A 66 -9.32 9.34 7.31
C TYR A 66 -9.94 10.65 6.84
N ARG A 67 -9.78 11.02 5.57
CA ARG A 67 -10.38 12.25 5.04
C ARG A 67 -11.91 12.17 5.10
N GLY A 68 -12.52 13.23 5.62
CA GLY A 68 -13.98 13.31 5.79
C GLY A 68 -14.55 12.38 6.87
N ARG A 69 -13.69 11.69 7.64
CA ARG A 69 -14.15 10.76 8.70
C ARG A 69 -14.42 11.46 10.02
N GLU A 70 -15.34 10.86 10.77
CA GLU A 70 -15.57 11.23 12.15
C GLU A 70 -14.43 10.62 12.98
N ILE A 71 -13.57 11.51 13.47
CA ILE A 71 -12.47 11.16 14.35
C ILE A 71 -12.82 11.76 15.70
N SER A 72 -12.84 10.92 16.72
CA SER A 72 -13.16 11.32 18.09
C SER A 72 -12.19 10.66 19.07
N LEU A 73 -12.01 11.27 20.23
CA LEU A 73 -11.31 10.65 21.34
C LEU A 73 -12.37 10.01 22.24
N ARG A 74 -12.32 8.69 22.45
CA ARG A 74 -13.32 7.94 23.22
C ARG A 74 -12.67 7.08 24.28
N SER A 75 -13.27 7.02 25.47
CA SER A 75 -13.00 5.97 26.44
C SER A 75 -13.85 4.76 26.07
N VAL A 76 -13.20 3.63 25.77
CA VAL A 76 -13.87 2.42 25.30
C VAL A 76 -13.55 1.24 26.23
N PRO A 77 -14.50 0.30 26.44
CA PRO A 77 -14.22 -0.91 27.20
C PRO A 77 -13.10 -1.72 26.53
N LEU A 78 -12.03 -1.99 27.25
CA LEU A 78 -10.83 -2.61 26.68
C LEU A 78 -11.14 -4.02 26.13
N TYR A 79 -11.99 -4.76 26.84
CA TYR A 79 -12.35 -6.13 26.50
C TYR A 79 -13.37 -6.26 25.37
N SER A 80 -14.03 -5.16 24.95
CA SER A 80 -14.94 -5.18 23.78
C SER A 80 -14.20 -4.97 22.46
N LEU A 81 -12.98 -4.43 22.51
CA LEU A 81 -12.17 -4.22 21.32
C LEU A 81 -11.74 -5.54 20.69
N SER A 82 -11.86 -5.63 19.38
CA SER A 82 -11.13 -6.64 18.59
C SER A 82 -9.71 -6.14 18.32
N ILE A 83 -8.77 -7.06 18.15
CA ILE A 83 -7.37 -6.73 17.85
C ILE A 83 -7.00 -7.14 16.42
N ALA A 84 -5.98 -6.50 15.84
CA ALA A 84 -5.56 -6.72 14.46
C ALA A 84 -4.28 -7.58 14.30
N ALA A 85 -3.71 -8.08 15.40
CA ALA A 85 -2.48 -8.87 15.39
C ALA A 85 -2.43 -9.88 16.55
N TYR A 86 -1.89 -11.08 16.28
CA TYR A 86 -1.80 -12.18 17.26
C TYR A 86 -0.68 -12.02 18.29
N TYR A 87 0.13 -10.96 18.19
CA TYR A 87 1.30 -10.83 19.04
C TYR A 87 1.58 -9.42 19.51
N VAL A 88 2.21 -9.35 20.68
CA VAL A 88 2.99 -8.22 21.18
C VAL A 88 4.41 -8.70 21.49
N ILE A 89 5.35 -7.76 21.51
CA ILE A 89 6.76 -8.05 21.79
C ILE A 89 7.02 -7.70 23.25
N LYS A 90 7.60 -8.64 24.00
CA LYS A 90 7.93 -8.50 25.41
C LYS A 90 8.73 -7.23 25.69
N GLU A 91 9.82 -7.02 24.96
CA GLU A 91 10.66 -5.82 25.12
C GLU A 91 9.87 -4.51 24.89
N ASN A 92 8.96 -4.50 23.91
CA ASN A 92 8.11 -3.34 23.61
C ASN A 92 7.04 -3.11 24.68
N LEU A 93 6.51 -4.18 25.31
CA LEU A 93 5.62 -4.06 26.46
C LEU A 93 6.35 -3.46 27.65
N GLU A 94 7.54 -3.96 27.96
CA GLU A 94 8.38 -3.45 29.05
C GLU A 94 8.77 -1.98 28.80
N PHE A 95 9.10 -1.63 27.56
CA PHE A 95 9.34 -0.24 27.17
C PHE A 95 8.08 0.62 27.33
N SER A 96 6.92 0.12 26.90
CA SER A 96 5.64 0.83 27.06
C SER A 96 5.30 1.05 28.53
N TRP A 97 5.54 0.06 29.39
CA TRP A 97 5.39 0.16 30.84
C TRP A 97 6.31 1.25 31.40
N ALA A 98 7.60 1.19 31.08
CA ALA A 98 8.57 2.15 31.61
C ALA A 98 8.26 3.59 31.16
N LEU A 99 7.81 3.75 29.90
CA LEU A 99 7.37 5.04 29.37
C LEU A 99 6.10 5.53 30.07
N HIS A 100 5.12 4.65 30.30
CA HIS A 100 3.89 4.97 31.04
C HIS A 100 4.20 5.46 32.45
N GLU A 101 4.98 4.71 33.23
CA GLU A 101 5.37 5.08 34.60
C GLU A 101 6.09 6.44 34.65
N ALA A 102 6.94 6.72 33.66
CA ALA A 102 7.67 7.97 33.61
C ALA A 102 6.78 9.17 33.28
N LEU A 103 5.89 9.04 32.30
CA LEU A 103 4.93 10.08 31.97
C LEU A 103 3.87 10.26 33.07
N LEU A 104 3.52 9.20 33.78
CA LEU A 104 2.58 9.25 34.90
C LEU A 104 3.12 10.11 36.05
N ARG A 105 4.44 10.10 36.30
CA ARG A 105 5.10 11.00 37.27
C ARG A 105 5.02 12.48 36.87
N GLU A 106 4.91 12.75 35.57
CA GLU A 106 4.64 14.09 35.01
C GLU A 106 3.14 14.43 34.99
N GLY A 107 2.30 13.60 35.63
CA GLY A 107 0.85 13.76 35.68
C GLY A 107 0.14 13.37 34.38
N ILE A 108 0.74 12.50 33.55
CA ILE A 108 0.22 12.12 32.24
C ILE A 108 0.00 10.61 32.17
N ASP A 109 -1.26 10.20 32.14
CA ASP A 109 -1.62 8.80 31.93
C ASP A 109 -1.72 8.47 30.42
N THR A 110 -0.74 7.72 29.91
CA THR A 110 -0.68 7.32 28.49
C THR A 110 -1.73 6.29 28.05
N LEU A 111 -2.45 5.69 28.99
CA LEU A 111 -3.54 4.73 28.77
C LEU A 111 -4.91 5.41 28.86
N ALA A 112 -4.99 6.55 29.56
CA ALA A 112 -6.20 7.35 29.70
C ALA A 112 -5.99 8.82 29.27
N LEU A 113 -5.36 9.03 28.11
CA LEU A 113 -5.16 10.38 27.56
C LEU A 113 -6.50 11.12 27.42
N THR A 114 -6.50 12.41 27.71
CA THR A 114 -7.70 13.25 27.75
C THR A 114 -7.75 14.18 26.55
N ALA A 115 -8.89 14.85 26.35
CA ALA A 115 -9.07 15.76 25.20
C ALA A 115 -8.15 16.99 25.24
N ASP A 116 -7.64 17.38 26.39
CA ASP A 116 -6.64 18.43 26.58
C ASP A 116 -5.19 17.95 26.39
N CYS A 117 -4.97 16.63 26.31
CA CYS A 117 -3.65 16.01 26.16
C CYS A 117 -3.72 14.75 25.26
N ALA A 118 -4.23 14.90 24.04
CA ALA A 118 -4.44 13.77 23.13
C ALA A 118 -3.17 13.29 22.43
N ARG A 119 -2.16 14.16 22.36
CA ARG A 119 -0.84 13.87 21.78
C ARG A 119 0.25 14.55 22.59
N ILE A 120 1.36 13.86 22.82
CA ILE A 120 2.47 14.31 23.65
C ILE A 120 3.74 14.20 22.81
N HIS A 121 4.50 15.29 22.71
CA HIS A 121 5.86 15.28 22.19
C HIS A 121 6.82 15.31 23.36
N PHE A 122 7.82 14.44 23.34
CA PHE A 122 8.80 14.34 24.40
C PHE A 122 10.18 14.04 23.83
N GLN A 123 11.19 14.38 24.61
CA GLN A 123 12.57 14.03 24.33
C GLN A 123 12.95 12.84 25.20
N LEU A 124 13.46 11.77 24.58
CA LEU A 124 13.97 10.59 25.26
C LEU A 124 15.50 10.56 25.13
N THR A 125 16.20 10.59 26.26
CA THR A 125 17.66 10.56 26.32
C THR A 125 18.14 9.25 26.94
N ARG A 126 18.98 8.52 26.22
CA ARG A 126 19.69 7.33 26.72
C ARG A 126 20.89 7.76 27.54
N LEU A 127 20.80 7.68 28.86
CA LEU A 127 21.84 8.09 29.82
C LEU A 127 23.20 7.41 29.59
N LYS A 128 23.23 6.18 29.05
CA LYS A 128 24.50 5.48 28.78
C LYS A 128 25.24 5.99 27.54
N THR A 129 24.50 6.46 26.54
CA THR A 129 25.06 6.87 25.24
C THR A 129 24.91 8.37 25.00
N GLU A 130 24.20 9.08 25.87
CA GLU A 130 23.72 10.45 25.72
C GLU A 130 22.88 10.69 24.44
N GLU A 131 22.51 9.61 23.75
CA GLU A 131 21.72 9.67 22.52
C GLU A 131 20.32 10.19 22.85
N THR A 132 19.91 11.21 22.13
CA THR A 132 18.66 11.91 22.35
C THR A 132 17.76 11.82 21.13
N SER A 133 16.51 11.46 21.35
CA SER A 133 15.50 11.31 20.29
C SER A 133 14.26 12.13 20.62
N LYS A 134 13.69 12.78 19.61
CA LYS A 134 12.36 13.39 19.70
C LYS A 134 11.32 12.34 19.38
N CYS A 135 10.40 12.13 20.30
CA CYS A 135 9.37 11.12 20.23
C CYS A 135 7.99 11.76 20.33
N MET A 136 6.99 11.03 19.85
CA MET A 136 5.59 11.41 19.95
C MET A 136 4.78 10.19 20.36
N ILE A 137 3.81 10.41 21.25
CA ILE A 137 2.81 9.41 21.62
C ILE A 137 1.42 10.06 21.53
N ALA A 138 0.48 9.35 20.93
CA ALA A 138 -0.95 9.71 20.86
C ALA A 138 -1.78 8.49 21.28
N SER A 139 -3.07 8.63 21.59
CA SER A 139 -3.92 7.47 21.96
C SER A 139 -3.87 6.33 20.93
N PRO A 140 -4.03 5.06 21.34
CA PRO A 140 -4.17 3.94 20.41
C PRO A 140 -5.28 4.19 19.39
N LEU A 141 -5.17 3.59 18.21
CA LEU A 141 -6.09 3.85 17.10
C LEU A 141 -7.08 2.69 16.94
N VAL A 142 -8.36 3.01 16.99
CA VAL A 142 -9.48 2.09 16.77
C VAL A 142 -10.24 2.54 15.52
N GLU A 143 -10.48 1.61 14.62
CA GLU A 143 -11.27 1.82 13.41
C GLU A 143 -12.53 0.97 13.43
N VAL A 144 -13.64 1.55 12.96
CA VAL A 144 -14.88 0.85 12.67
C VAL A 144 -15.09 0.86 11.16
N SER A 145 -15.05 -0.33 10.55
CA SER A 145 -15.33 -0.50 9.12
C SER A 145 -16.81 -0.81 8.91
N LEU A 146 -17.46 -0.09 7.98
CA LEU A 146 -18.85 -0.37 7.57
C LEU A 146 -18.99 -1.65 6.74
N TYR A 147 -17.87 -2.26 6.33
CA TYR A 147 -17.83 -3.44 5.49
C TYR A 147 -17.58 -4.72 6.28
N ASP A 148 -17.22 -4.58 7.56
CA ASP A 148 -16.99 -5.71 8.43
C ASP A 148 -18.31 -6.12 9.08
N PRO A 149 -18.74 -7.38 8.95
CA PRO A 149 -20.01 -7.83 9.54
C PRO A 149 -20.07 -7.49 11.03
N GLY A 150 -21.12 -6.76 11.43
CA GLY A 150 -21.29 -6.32 12.81
C GLY A 150 -20.50 -5.06 13.20
N ASN A 151 -19.77 -4.44 12.27
CA ASN A 151 -18.99 -3.22 12.47
C ASN A 151 -18.14 -3.24 13.74
N PRO A 152 -17.26 -4.25 13.93
CA PRO A 152 -16.44 -4.35 15.13
C PRO A 152 -15.49 -3.15 15.27
N GLU A 153 -15.31 -2.69 16.51
CA GLU A 153 -14.24 -1.76 16.89
C GLU A 153 -12.91 -2.51 16.90
N ILE A 154 -12.04 -2.23 15.93
CA ILE A 154 -10.77 -2.94 15.76
C ILE A 154 -9.60 -2.02 16.12
N LEU A 155 -8.78 -2.47 17.08
CA LEU A 155 -7.52 -1.83 17.44
C LEU A 155 -6.46 -2.08 16.34
N VAL A 156 -6.22 -1.06 15.52
CA VAL A 156 -5.31 -1.11 14.36
C VAL A 156 -3.90 -0.63 14.68
N ASP A 157 -3.75 0.22 15.70
CA ASP A 157 -2.44 0.70 16.20
C ASP A 157 -2.45 0.85 17.73
N GLY A 158 -1.28 0.74 18.35
CA GLY A 158 -1.10 0.85 19.79
C GLY A 158 -1.38 -0.42 20.58
N LEU A 159 -1.33 -1.60 19.94
CA LEU A 159 -1.60 -2.90 20.58
C LEU A 159 -0.78 -3.16 21.84
N HIS A 160 0.52 -2.82 21.87
CA HIS A 160 1.35 -2.97 23.07
C HIS A 160 0.84 -2.13 24.25
N ARG A 161 0.31 -0.93 24.01
CA ARG A 161 -0.24 -0.09 25.08
C ARG A 161 -1.59 -0.60 25.56
N ALA A 162 -2.44 -1.06 24.65
CA ALA A 162 -3.71 -1.68 25.04
C ALA A 162 -3.51 -2.99 25.80
N ALA A 163 -2.54 -3.82 25.39
CA ALA A 163 -2.14 -5.00 26.13
C ALA A 163 -1.57 -4.65 27.52
N LEU A 164 -0.74 -3.60 27.62
CA LEU A 164 -0.27 -3.06 28.89
C LEU A 164 -1.42 -2.63 29.81
N ALA A 165 -2.41 -1.89 29.28
CA ALA A 165 -3.59 -1.49 30.04
C ALA A 165 -4.34 -2.71 30.62
N ARG A 166 -4.47 -3.78 29.81
CA ARG A 166 -5.08 -5.04 30.25
C ARG A 166 -4.31 -5.69 31.39
N LEU A 167 -2.98 -5.75 31.26
CA LEU A 167 -2.10 -6.30 32.30
C LEU A 167 -2.17 -5.51 33.61
N LEU A 168 -2.37 -4.20 33.51
CA LEU A 168 -2.55 -3.29 34.64
C LEU A 168 -3.96 -3.32 35.25
N GLY A 169 -4.90 -4.08 34.65
CA GLY A 169 -6.27 -4.20 35.14
C GLY A 169 -7.19 -3.03 34.77
N TYR A 170 -6.84 -2.23 33.76
CA TYR A 170 -7.73 -1.19 33.25
C TYR A 170 -8.95 -1.84 32.58
N GLU A 171 -10.15 -1.38 32.96
CA GLU A 171 -11.40 -1.79 32.31
C GLU A 171 -11.64 -1.03 31.00
N HIS A 172 -11.16 0.22 30.93
CA HIS A 172 -11.34 1.13 29.81
C HIS A 172 -10.00 1.72 29.37
N ILE A 173 -9.90 2.10 28.11
CA ILE A 173 -8.74 2.77 27.53
C ILE A 173 -9.20 3.95 26.66
N THR A 174 -8.47 5.05 26.66
CA THR A 174 -8.78 6.17 25.76
C THR A 174 -8.14 5.95 24.39
N VAL A 175 -8.96 5.86 23.34
CA VAL A 175 -8.56 5.62 21.95
C VAL A 175 -8.92 6.78 21.04
N LEU A 176 -8.18 6.91 19.94
CA LEU A 176 -8.63 7.61 18.76
C LEU A 176 -9.57 6.70 18.00
N HIS A 177 -10.85 7.04 18.04
CA HIS A 177 -11.91 6.29 17.40
C HIS A 177 -12.24 6.91 16.04
N ILE A 178 -12.08 6.13 14.97
CA ILE A 178 -12.42 6.52 13.61
C ILE A 178 -13.64 5.74 13.15
N ASP A 179 -14.74 6.46 12.94
CA ASP A 179 -15.96 5.87 12.42
C ASP A 179 -15.99 5.89 10.89
N GLY A 180 -16.44 4.76 10.35
CA GLY A 180 -16.71 4.55 8.95
C GLY A 180 -15.47 4.49 8.07
N ALA A 181 -14.49 3.64 8.33
CA ALA A 181 -13.36 3.46 7.39
C ALA A 181 -13.85 3.11 5.95
N TYR A 182 -13.20 3.64 4.91
CA TYR A 182 -13.62 3.49 3.50
C TYR A 182 -13.52 2.07 2.95
N ALA A 183 -12.83 1.19 3.66
CA ALA A 183 -12.51 -0.15 3.20
C ALA A 183 -12.52 -1.11 4.40
N PRO A 184 -12.80 -2.40 4.17
CA PRO A 184 -12.56 -3.37 5.21
C PRO A 184 -11.09 -3.36 5.59
N LEU A 185 -10.84 -3.54 6.88
CA LEU A 185 -9.49 -3.71 7.35
C LEU A 185 -8.89 -4.97 6.73
N GLN A 186 -7.66 -4.81 6.23
CA GLN A 186 -6.85 -5.89 5.67
C GLN A 186 -6.67 -7.03 6.69
N PRO A 187 -6.25 -6.76 7.95
CA PRO A 187 -6.30 -7.77 8.99
C PRO A 187 -7.75 -8.05 9.42
N LEU A 188 -8.08 -9.33 9.59
CA LEU A 188 -9.34 -9.74 10.19
C LEU A 188 -9.30 -9.48 11.71
N PRO A 189 -10.46 -9.12 12.31
CA PRO A 189 -10.57 -9.00 13.75
C PRO A 189 -10.29 -10.34 14.42
N ILE A 190 -9.49 -10.31 15.47
CA ILE A 190 -9.21 -11.45 16.33
C ILE A 190 -9.46 -11.09 17.79
N GLN A 191 -9.60 -12.10 18.64
CA GLN A 191 -9.97 -11.91 20.04
C GLN A 191 -8.73 -11.80 20.93
N TRP A 192 -8.85 -11.10 22.06
CA TRP A 192 -7.76 -10.96 23.01
C TRP A 192 -7.19 -12.27 23.53
N LYS A 193 -8.02 -13.32 23.65
CA LYS A 193 -7.57 -14.66 24.08
C LYS A 193 -6.56 -15.29 23.12
N ASP A 194 -6.50 -14.80 21.88
CA ASP A 194 -5.58 -15.27 20.85
C ASP A 194 -4.29 -14.43 20.81
N LEU A 195 -4.17 -13.40 21.67
CA LEU A 195 -2.98 -12.57 21.78
C LEU A 195 -1.88 -13.29 22.55
N ASN A 196 -0.70 -13.37 21.94
CA ASN A 196 0.48 -13.97 22.54
C ASN A 196 1.57 -12.93 22.80
N VAL A 197 2.33 -13.11 23.88
CA VAL A 197 3.54 -12.32 24.15
C VAL A 197 4.74 -13.09 23.60
N TRP A 198 5.52 -12.44 22.73
CA TRP A 198 6.68 -13.03 22.09
C TRP A 198 7.96 -12.27 22.47
N ASP A 199 9.07 -12.99 22.61
CA ASP A 199 10.38 -12.37 22.82
C ASP A 199 10.92 -11.68 21.57
N ARG A 200 10.53 -12.18 20.39
CA ARG A 200 10.97 -11.70 19.07
C ARG A 200 9.82 -11.68 18.08
N VAL A 201 10.00 -10.91 17.01
CA VAL A 201 9.01 -10.82 15.92
C VAL A 201 8.76 -12.22 15.33
N PRO A 202 7.51 -12.74 15.38
CA PRO A 202 7.22 -14.07 14.86
C PRO A 202 7.22 -14.10 13.31
N PRO A 203 7.25 -15.28 12.68
CA PRO A 203 7.05 -15.45 11.25
C PRO A 203 5.77 -14.79 10.73
N ARG A 204 5.74 -14.41 9.45
CA ARG A 204 4.68 -13.56 8.85
C ARG A 204 3.28 -14.14 9.04
N GLU A 205 3.15 -15.45 8.85
CA GLU A 205 1.93 -16.25 8.97
C GLU A 205 1.37 -16.29 10.40
N MET A 206 2.20 -16.03 11.41
CA MET A 206 1.80 -15.95 12.82
C MET A 206 1.52 -14.51 13.28
N LYS A 207 1.74 -13.49 12.43
CA LYS A 207 1.59 -12.09 12.83
C LYS A 207 0.13 -11.66 12.88
N LYS A 208 -0.61 -11.92 11.81
CA LYS A 208 -1.97 -11.44 11.58
C LYS A 208 -2.71 -12.42 10.69
N LEU A 209 -4.02 -12.52 10.88
CA LEU A 209 -4.90 -13.14 9.91
C LEU A 209 -5.31 -12.10 8.88
N TYR A 210 -4.98 -12.30 7.61
CA TYR A 210 -5.34 -11.37 6.54
C TYR A 210 -6.62 -11.84 5.86
N ARG A 211 -7.49 -10.90 5.50
CA ARG A 211 -8.68 -11.15 4.68
C ARG A 211 -8.33 -11.70 3.30
N PHE A 212 -7.22 -11.22 2.74
CA PHE A 212 -6.75 -11.59 1.41
C PHE A 212 -5.49 -12.42 1.53
N THR A 213 -5.46 -13.56 0.83
CA THR A 213 -4.30 -14.45 0.81
C THR A 213 -3.25 -14.02 -0.21
N SER A 214 -3.55 -13.02 -1.05
CA SER A 214 -2.64 -12.46 -2.04
C SER A 214 -2.90 -10.97 -2.30
N ALA A 215 -1.86 -10.25 -2.75
CA ALA A 215 -1.98 -8.85 -3.18
C ALA A 215 -3.01 -8.67 -4.31
N LYS A 216 -3.11 -9.65 -5.22
CA LYS A 216 -4.09 -9.66 -6.32
C LYS A 216 -5.53 -9.62 -5.81
N GLN A 217 -5.84 -10.36 -4.74
CA GLN A 217 -7.17 -10.34 -4.12
C GLN A 217 -7.44 -9.01 -3.42
N ALA A 218 -6.45 -8.46 -2.71
CA ALA A 218 -6.58 -7.16 -2.06
C ALA A 218 -6.84 -6.04 -3.08
N ILE A 219 -6.07 -6.01 -4.18
CA ILE A 219 -6.25 -5.04 -5.28
C ILE A 219 -7.62 -5.21 -5.95
N ARG A 220 -8.02 -6.46 -6.23
CA ARG A 220 -9.34 -6.72 -6.83
C ARG A 220 -10.46 -6.18 -5.95
N HIS A 221 -10.40 -6.45 -4.65
CA HIS A 221 -11.40 -5.95 -3.71
C HIS A 221 -11.38 -4.41 -3.62
N GLN A 222 -10.20 -3.82 -3.61
CA GLN A 222 -10.03 -2.37 -3.63
C GLN A 222 -10.66 -1.72 -4.87
N ASN A 223 -10.52 -2.37 -6.04
CA ASN A 223 -11.16 -1.92 -7.28
C ASN A 223 -12.67 -2.10 -7.25
N GLU A 224 -13.17 -3.22 -6.72
CA GLU A 224 -14.60 -3.46 -6.53
C GLU A 224 -15.25 -2.46 -5.57
N THR A 225 -14.47 -1.85 -4.67
CA THR A 225 -14.90 -0.84 -3.69
C THR A 225 -14.44 0.58 -4.07
N TRP A 226 -13.95 0.78 -5.30
CA TRP A 226 -13.31 2.03 -5.74
C TRP A 226 -14.20 3.27 -5.57
N THR A 227 -15.50 3.16 -5.89
CA THR A 227 -16.48 4.24 -5.71
C THR A 227 -16.58 4.75 -4.27
N GLN A 228 -16.14 3.97 -3.29
CA GLN A 228 -16.07 4.36 -1.89
C GLN A 228 -14.69 4.95 -1.57
N PHE A 229 -13.60 4.32 -2.01
CA PHE A 229 -12.23 4.82 -1.86
C PHE A 229 -12.02 6.24 -2.42
N ARG A 230 -12.69 6.60 -3.51
CA ARG A 230 -12.57 7.91 -4.15
C ARG A 230 -12.88 9.09 -3.23
N GLN A 231 -13.68 8.88 -2.17
CA GLN A 231 -14.01 9.93 -1.19
C GLN A 231 -12.80 10.37 -0.34
N GLY A 232 -11.73 9.56 -0.31
CA GLY A 232 -10.48 9.87 0.40
C GLY A 232 -9.52 10.85 -0.31
N PHE A 233 -9.83 11.32 -1.53
CA PHE A 233 -8.92 12.13 -2.37
C PHE A 233 -9.33 13.59 -2.48
N ASP A 234 -8.36 14.51 -2.38
CA ASP A 234 -8.57 15.97 -2.48
C ASP A 234 -9.24 16.39 -3.78
N ASP A 235 -8.60 16.02 -4.87
CA ASP A 235 -9.16 15.98 -6.21
C ASP A 235 -9.45 14.51 -6.46
N ILE A 236 -10.73 14.17 -6.69
CA ILE A 236 -11.09 12.80 -7.05
C ILE A 236 -10.36 12.52 -8.36
N PRO A 237 -9.32 11.66 -8.37
CA PRO A 237 -8.81 11.22 -9.64
C PRO A 237 -9.99 10.55 -10.33
N SER A 238 -10.22 10.91 -11.59
CA SER A 238 -11.07 10.13 -12.47
C SER A 238 -10.74 8.65 -12.26
N GLU A 239 -11.73 7.77 -12.36
CA GLU A 239 -11.49 6.32 -12.24
C GLU A 239 -10.35 5.86 -13.16
N ARG A 240 -10.19 6.57 -14.29
CA ARG A 240 -9.01 6.55 -15.15
C ARG A 240 -7.72 6.89 -14.40
N GLU A 241 -7.53 8.10 -13.91
CA GLU A 241 -6.32 8.51 -13.15
C GLU A 241 -5.95 7.55 -12.01
N TYR A 242 -6.94 6.99 -11.32
CA TYR A 242 -6.72 5.99 -10.28
C TYR A 242 -6.15 4.68 -10.81
N LEU A 243 -6.81 4.09 -11.82
CA LEU A 243 -6.37 2.84 -12.43
C LEU A 243 -4.96 2.97 -12.99
N PHE A 244 -4.62 4.15 -13.53
CA PHE A 244 -3.29 4.48 -14.01
C PHE A 244 -2.25 4.59 -12.89
N ALA A 245 -2.56 5.29 -11.80
CA ALA A 245 -1.68 5.36 -10.63
C ALA A 245 -1.41 3.95 -10.07
N LEU A 246 -2.44 3.11 -10.05
CA LEU A 246 -2.35 1.74 -9.54
C LEU A 246 -1.50 0.86 -10.46
N ILE A 247 -1.57 1.01 -11.80
CA ILE A 247 -0.58 0.38 -12.69
C ILE A 247 0.81 0.93 -12.42
N ALA A 248 0.96 2.26 -12.40
CA ALA A 248 2.22 2.99 -12.33
C ALA A 248 3.07 2.65 -11.09
N ASN A 249 2.45 2.17 -10.01
CA ASN A 249 3.13 1.91 -8.74
C ASN A 249 3.22 0.42 -8.36
N ASN A 250 2.55 -0.49 -9.08
CA ASN A 250 2.53 -1.91 -8.71
C ASN A 250 3.58 -2.79 -9.43
N GLY A 251 4.50 -2.22 -10.23
CA GLY A 251 5.62 -2.97 -10.81
C GLY A 251 5.19 -4.26 -11.54
N GLU A 252 5.74 -5.42 -11.13
CA GLU A 252 5.37 -6.74 -11.67
C GLU A 252 3.91 -7.15 -11.38
N HIS A 253 3.30 -6.59 -10.33
CA HIS A 253 1.89 -6.80 -10.00
C HIS A 253 0.94 -5.95 -10.85
N ALA A 254 1.45 -5.12 -11.76
CA ALA A 254 0.66 -4.38 -12.73
C ALA A 254 -0.02 -5.29 -13.77
N ALA A 255 0.49 -6.51 -14.01
CA ALA A 255 0.02 -7.38 -15.09
C ALA A 255 -1.48 -7.73 -15.05
N PRO A 256 -2.02 -8.20 -13.92
CA PRO A 256 -3.45 -8.52 -13.84
C PRO A 256 -4.31 -7.27 -14.04
N LEU A 257 -3.84 -6.11 -13.56
CA LEU A 257 -4.55 -4.85 -13.63
C LEU A 257 -4.53 -4.28 -15.05
N ALA A 258 -3.38 -4.34 -15.72
CA ALA A 258 -3.23 -3.91 -17.10
C ALA A 258 -3.98 -4.83 -18.07
N GLY A 259 -4.01 -6.14 -17.80
CA GLY A 259 -4.86 -7.07 -18.54
C GLY A 259 -6.36 -6.85 -18.29
N TRP A 260 -6.75 -6.40 -17.10
CA TRP A 260 -8.14 -6.01 -16.84
C TRP A 260 -8.51 -4.70 -17.54
N LEU A 261 -7.65 -3.67 -17.48
CA LEU A 261 -7.83 -2.42 -18.22
C LEU A 261 -7.91 -2.66 -19.73
N SER A 262 -7.10 -3.58 -20.25
CA SER A 262 -7.16 -4.01 -21.65
C SER A 262 -8.55 -4.51 -22.05
N ARG A 263 -9.16 -5.36 -21.22
CA ARG A 263 -10.50 -5.92 -21.46
C ARG A 263 -11.64 -4.91 -21.27
N ASN A 264 -11.39 -3.82 -20.56
CA ASN A 264 -12.38 -2.78 -20.27
C ASN A 264 -11.99 -1.45 -20.92
N TRP A 265 -11.14 -1.46 -21.95
CA TRP A 265 -10.55 -0.25 -22.51
C TRP A 265 -11.64 0.72 -23.01
N GLU A 266 -12.61 0.23 -23.76
CA GLU A 266 -13.68 1.08 -24.29
C GLU A 266 -14.55 1.71 -23.18
N LEU A 267 -14.72 1.05 -22.03
CA LEU A 267 -15.43 1.61 -20.88
C LEU A 267 -14.73 2.84 -20.29
N TYR A 268 -13.40 2.88 -20.36
CA TYR A 268 -12.61 3.93 -19.71
C TYR A 268 -12.06 4.99 -20.65
N PHE A 269 -12.08 4.79 -21.97
CA PHE A 269 -11.49 5.73 -22.93
C PHE A 269 -12.42 6.16 -24.06
N SER A 270 -13.67 5.66 -24.11
CA SER A 270 -14.63 6.01 -25.17
C SER A 270 -15.05 7.48 -25.19
N ASP A 271 -14.92 8.17 -24.06
CA ASP A 271 -15.22 9.58 -23.86
C ASP A 271 -14.02 10.51 -24.13
N LEU A 272 -12.82 9.97 -24.37
CA LEU A 272 -11.63 10.78 -24.66
C LEU A 272 -11.47 11.08 -26.15
N SER A 273 -10.88 12.25 -26.43
CA SER A 273 -10.24 12.44 -27.72
C SER A 273 -9.03 11.51 -27.84
N ILE A 274 -8.70 11.14 -29.08
CA ILE A 274 -7.53 10.30 -29.39
C ILE A 274 -6.23 10.90 -28.82
N ALA A 275 -6.10 12.23 -28.80
CA ALA A 275 -4.94 12.92 -28.25
C ALA A 275 -4.81 12.74 -26.73
N GLU A 276 -5.94 12.80 -26.01
CA GLU A 276 -5.98 12.56 -24.57
C GLU A 276 -5.70 11.09 -24.26
N GLU A 277 -6.36 10.17 -24.96
CA GLU A 277 -6.13 8.73 -24.82
C GLU A 277 -4.63 8.39 -24.99
N ARG A 278 -3.96 8.99 -25.97
CA ARG A 278 -2.51 8.85 -26.18
C ARG A 278 -1.68 9.44 -25.05
N ALA A 279 -1.96 10.66 -24.63
CA ALA A 279 -1.21 11.31 -23.54
C ALA A 279 -1.24 10.47 -22.26
N TRP A 280 -2.35 9.77 -22.01
CA TRP A 280 -2.49 8.82 -20.91
C TRP A 280 -1.83 7.46 -21.18
N ALA A 281 -2.11 6.84 -22.32
CA ALA A 281 -1.67 5.47 -22.63
C ALA A 281 -0.16 5.38 -22.89
N LEU A 282 0.46 6.37 -23.53
CA LEU A 282 1.84 6.27 -24.00
C LEU A 282 2.87 6.08 -22.86
N PRO A 283 2.79 6.80 -21.71
CA PRO A 283 3.68 6.55 -20.58
C PRO A 283 3.48 5.16 -19.95
N LEU A 284 2.24 4.64 -19.91
CA LEU A 284 1.98 3.27 -19.45
C LEU A 284 2.57 2.25 -20.41
N ILE A 285 2.34 2.45 -21.70
CA ILE A 285 2.88 1.63 -22.76
C ILE A 285 4.39 1.61 -22.60
N GLN A 286 5.07 2.76 -22.53
CA GLN A 286 6.53 2.87 -22.36
C GLN A 286 7.04 2.28 -21.03
N ARG A 287 6.27 2.31 -19.95
CA ARG A 287 6.70 1.81 -18.63
C ARG A 287 6.39 0.33 -18.41
N TYR A 288 5.35 -0.22 -19.05
CA TYR A 288 4.81 -1.56 -18.77
C TYR A 288 4.76 -2.51 -19.97
N TYR A 289 5.06 -2.06 -21.20
CA TYR A 289 5.23 -2.97 -22.35
C TYR A 289 6.29 -4.05 -22.08
N GLN A 290 7.17 -3.80 -21.12
CA GLN A 290 8.26 -4.66 -20.70
C GLN A 290 7.84 -5.86 -19.86
N ASN A 291 6.66 -5.83 -19.20
CA ASN A 291 6.39 -6.73 -18.08
C ASN A 291 5.34 -7.82 -18.36
N THR A 292 4.47 -7.67 -19.38
CA THR A 292 3.25 -8.52 -19.44
C THR A 292 2.76 -8.73 -20.87
N LYS A 293 2.35 -9.97 -21.18
CA LYS A 293 1.82 -10.38 -22.48
C LYS A 293 0.48 -9.72 -22.80
N GLU A 294 -0.32 -9.45 -21.76
CA GLU A 294 -1.64 -8.84 -21.89
C GLU A 294 -1.56 -7.37 -22.32
N VAL A 295 -0.56 -6.63 -21.83
CA VAL A 295 -0.27 -5.26 -22.30
C VAL A 295 0.19 -5.28 -23.75
N ALA A 296 1.00 -6.28 -24.14
CA ALA A 296 1.44 -6.43 -25.52
C ALA A 296 0.26 -6.63 -26.49
N HIS A 297 -0.68 -7.51 -26.16
CA HIS A 297 -1.89 -7.70 -26.96
C HIS A 297 -2.79 -6.46 -27.02
N LEU A 298 -2.96 -5.73 -25.91
CA LEU A 298 -3.73 -4.48 -25.88
C LEU A 298 -3.18 -3.45 -26.88
N ILE A 299 -1.86 -3.27 -26.86
CA ILE A 299 -1.16 -2.34 -27.74
C ILE A 299 -1.32 -2.77 -29.19
N ALA A 300 -1.12 -4.06 -29.47
CA ALA A 300 -1.26 -4.60 -30.82
C ALA A 300 -2.68 -4.41 -31.39
N SER A 301 -3.71 -4.60 -30.56
CA SER A 301 -5.12 -4.44 -30.95
C SER A 301 -5.55 -2.98 -31.16
N ASN A 302 -4.83 -2.01 -30.58
CA ASN A 302 -5.16 -0.58 -30.68
C ASN A 302 -4.07 0.25 -31.39
N TRP A 303 -3.13 -0.40 -32.06
CA TRP A 303 -1.93 0.25 -32.60
C TRP A 303 -2.20 1.36 -33.61
N ASP A 304 -3.16 1.16 -34.51
CA ASP A 304 -3.53 2.18 -35.48
C ASP A 304 -3.99 3.47 -34.78
N LYS A 305 -4.57 3.37 -33.57
CA LYS A 305 -4.89 4.53 -32.73
C LYS A 305 -3.68 5.12 -32.01
N TYR A 306 -2.65 4.36 -31.67
CA TYR A 306 -1.48 4.91 -30.94
C TYR A 306 -0.39 5.45 -31.85
N ARG A 307 -0.31 4.95 -33.09
CA ARG A 307 0.75 5.34 -34.01
C ARG A 307 0.58 6.75 -34.58
N GLU A 308 -0.65 7.27 -34.70
CA GLU A 308 -0.78 8.62 -35.22
C GLU A 308 -0.15 9.62 -34.22
N GLY A 309 0.69 10.53 -34.71
CA GLY A 309 1.45 11.44 -33.85
C GLY A 309 2.77 10.88 -33.31
N LEU A 310 3.11 9.61 -33.54
CA LEU A 310 4.48 9.15 -33.41
C LEU A 310 5.27 9.55 -34.66
N SER A 311 6.53 9.95 -34.48
CA SER A 311 7.47 9.97 -35.60
C SER A 311 7.73 8.54 -36.07
N ILE A 312 8.14 8.39 -37.32
CA ILE A 312 8.48 7.10 -37.90
C ILE A 312 9.56 6.40 -37.05
N GLU A 313 10.56 7.14 -36.58
CA GLU A 313 11.63 6.61 -35.72
C GLU A 313 11.11 6.13 -34.36
N GLN A 314 10.14 6.84 -33.78
CA GLN A 314 9.47 6.44 -32.53
C GLN A 314 8.65 5.17 -32.74
N GLU A 315 7.94 5.08 -33.86
CA GLU A 315 7.15 3.91 -34.23
C GLU A 315 8.05 2.67 -34.42
N LEU A 316 9.14 2.82 -35.18
CA LEU A 316 10.14 1.78 -35.40
C LEU A 316 10.83 1.33 -34.11
N HIS A 317 11.28 2.29 -33.29
CA HIS A 317 11.91 2.00 -32.00
C HIS A 317 10.96 1.21 -31.10
N PHE A 318 9.68 1.60 -31.06
CA PHE A 318 8.67 0.90 -30.31
C PHE A 318 8.48 -0.54 -30.80
N LEU A 319 8.22 -0.73 -32.10
CA LEU A 319 7.99 -2.05 -32.71
C LEU A 319 9.20 -2.98 -32.52
N PHE A 320 10.41 -2.43 -32.59
CA PHE A 320 11.63 -3.20 -32.35
C PHE A 320 11.79 -3.63 -30.89
N GLN A 321 11.61 -2.71 -29.95
CA GLN A 321 11.64 -3.02 -28.52
C GLN A 321 10.56 -4.03 -28.12
N PHE A 322 9.41 -3.95 -28.78
CA PHE A 322 8.29 -4.88 -28.60
C PHE A 322 8.64 -6.29 -29.08
N LEU A 323 9.22 -6.42 -30.28
CA LEU A 323 9.67 -7.69 -30.85
C LEU A 323 10.73 -8.41 -30.02
N LEU A 324 11.74 -7.68 -29.53
CA LEU A 324 12.83 -8.27 -28.77
C LEU A 324 12.37 -8.94 -27.47
N ARG A 325 11.28 -8.46 -26.88
CA ARG A 325 10.78 -8.92 -25.58
C ARG A 325 9.64 -9.92 -25.68
N HIS A 326 8.89 -9.89 -26.77
CA HIS A 326 7.77 -10.79 -27.01
C HIS A 326 7.98 -11.59 -28.31
N PRO A 327 8.91 -12.57 -28.32
CA PRO A 327 9.27 -13.32 -29.52
C PRO A 327 8.20 -14.33 -29.97
N GLU A 328 6.99 -14.24 -29.42
CA GLU A 328 5.89 -15.12 -29.76
C GLU A 328 5.48 -14.90 -31.23
N GLU A 329 5.26 -16.00 -31.94
CA GLU A 329 4.99 -16.01 -33.37
C GLU A 329 3.86 -15.06 -33.79
N THR A 330 2.77 -14.99 -33.02
CA THR A 330 1.63 -14.10 -33.33
C THR A 330 1.99 -12.63 -33.24
N LEU A 331 2.79 -12.23 -32.24
CA LEU A 331 3.23 -10.84 -32.07
C LEU A 331 4.35 -10.48 -33.05
N VAL A 332 5.21 -11.44 -33.38
CA VAL A 332 6.21 -11.29 -34.45
C VAL A 332 5.54 -11.04 -35.80
N ARG A 333 4.55 -11.86 -36.17
CA ARG A 333 3.76 -11.66 -37.39
C ARG A 333 3.07 -10.29 -37.38
N TRP A 334 2.47 -9.91 -36.26
CA TRP A 334 1.82 -8.61 -36.12
C TRP A 334 2.79 -7.44 -36.33
N VAL A 335 3.97 -7.48 -35.72
CA VAL A 335 4.98 -6.43 -35.92
C VAL A 335 5.48 -6.42 -37.37
N LEU A 336 5.78 -7.58 -37.97
CA LEU A 336 6.20 -7.67 -39.38
C LEU A 336 5.14 -7.12 -40.36
N CYS A 337 3.85 -7.33 -40.08
CA CYS A 337 2.76 -6.74 -40.84
C CYS A 337 2.73 -5.21 -40.73
N ASN A 338 3.02 -4.64 -39.57
CA ASN A 338 3.09 -3.18 -39.38
C ASN A 338 4.37 -2.58 -40.00
N PHE A 339 5.51 -3.26 -39.93
CA PHE A 339 6.72 -2.88 -40.68
C PHE A 339 6.47 -2.83 -42.19
N SER A 340 5.74 -3.79 -42.73
CA SER A 340 5.41 -3.83 -44.17
C SER A 340 4.50 -2.69 -44.60
N ARG A 341 3.63 -2.20 -43.68
CA ARG A 341 2.80 -1.00 -43.89
C ARG A 341 3.64 0.27 -43.85
N LEU A 342 4.59 0.34 -42.92
CA LEU A 342 5.53 1.45 -42.83
C LEU A 342 6.42 1.55 -44.08
N LYS A 343 6.88 0.42 -44.63
CA LYS A 343 7.68 0.36 -45.87
C LYS A 343 7.07 1.13 -47.05
N ALA A 344 5.75 1.27 -47.12
CA ALA A 344 5.07 2.01 -48.18
C ALA A 344 5.24 3.54 -48.08
N GLY A 345 5.67 4.08 -46.94
CA GLY A 345 5.96 5.50 -46.74
C GLY A 345 7.45 5.82 -46.60
N PHE A 346 8.34 4.91 -47.00
CA PHE A 346 9.76 4.84 -46.61
C PHE A 346 10.76 5.04 -47.75
N GLU A 347 10.40 5.77 -48.82
CA GLU A 347 11.34 5.99 -49.94
C GLU A 347 12.67 6.62 -49.49
N ASP A 348 12.69 7.35 -48.36
CA ASP A 348 13.88 8.03 -47.82
C ASP A 348 14.56 7.33 -46.60
N HIS A 349 14.04 6.18 -46.14
CA HIS A 349 14.49 5.56 -44.88
C HIS A 349 14.84 4.06 -45.00
N ILE A 350 15.18 3.61 -46.22
CA ILE A 350 15.56 2.22 -46.55
C ILE A 350 16.61 1.65 -45.58
N ASP A 351 17.60 2.44 -45.19
CA ASP A 351 18.69 1.98 -44.31
C ASP A 351 18.21 1.60 -42.90
N ALA A 352 17.23 2.32 -42.35
CA ALA A 352 16.65 2.02 -41.04
C ALA A 352 15.79 0.75 -41.09
N TYR A 353 15.09 0.54 -42.20
CA TYR A 353 14.30 -0.66 -42.45
C TYR A 353 15.20 -1.90 -42.55
N ASP A 354 16.26 -1.83 -43.37
CA ASP A 354 17.20 -2.93 -43.56
C ASP A 354 17.97 -3.24 -42.28
N PHE A 355 18.37 -2.21 -41.51
CA PHE A 355 18.98 -2.38 -40.20
C PHE A 355 18.06 -3.14 -39.23
N LEU A 356 16.80 -2.74 -39.13
CA LEU A 356 15.81 -3.37 -38.25
C LEU A 356 15.50 -4.80 -38.67
N GLN A 357 15.32 -5.03 -39.97
CA GLN A 357 15.07 -6.35 -40.53
C GLN A 357 16.23 -7.31 -40.23
N ASN A 358 17.48 -6.86 -40.42
CA ASN A 358 18.67 -7.63 -40.10
C ASN A 358 18.83 -7.85 -38.58
N ALA A 359 18.51 -6.86 -37.75
CA ALA A 359 18.53 -6.99 -36.29
C ALA A 359 17.48 -8.00 -35.79
N ILE A 360 16.27 -7.99 -36.36
CA ILE A 360 15.19 -8.96 -36.06
C ILE A 360 15.62 -10.37 -36.46
N ILE A 361 16.18 -10.56 -37.66
CA ILE A 361 16.60 -11.87 -38.17
C ILE A 361 17.78 -12.45 -37.38
N SER A 362 18.72 -11.59 -36.98
CA SER A 362 19.93 -12.01 -36.25
C SER A 362 19.68 -12.28 -34.77
N GLN A 363 18.83 -11.49 -34.10
CA GLN A 363 18.59 -11.62 -32.66
C GLN A 363 17.47 -12.60 -32.30
N LEU A 364 16.45 -12.74 -33.14
CA LEU A 364 15.34 -13.64 -32.88
C LEU A 364 15.59 -14.98 -33.59
N LYS A 365 15.68 -16.08 -32.83
CA LYS A 365 15.75 -17.46 -33.37
C LYS A 365 14.41 -17.89 -34.00
N LEU A 366 13.89 -17.07 -34.91
CA LEU A 366 12.60 -17.26 -35.55
C LEU A 366 12.64 -18.52 -36.43
N PRO A 367 11.53 -19.30 -36.47
CA PRO A 367 11.30 -20.31 -37.50
C PRO A 367 11.58 -19.76 -38.91
N LEU A 368 12.12 -20.62 -39.79
CA LEU A 368 12.57 -20.26 -41.13
C LEU A 368 11.48 -19.54 -41.96
N GLU A 369 10.23 -19.96 -41.78
CA GLU A 369 9.05 -19.41 -42.45
C GLU A 369 8.80 -17.94 -42.07
N LEU A 370 8.97 -17.57 -40.79
CA LEU A 370 8.85 -16.18 -40.34
C LEU A 370 10.01 -15.31 -40.81
N ARG A 371 11.22 -15.89 -40.91
CA ARG A 371 12.38 -15.20 -41.50
C ARG A 371 12.13 -14.84 -42.95
N TRP A 372 11.55 -15.76 -43.72
CA TRP A 372 11.25 -15.53 -45.13
C TRP A 372 10.09 -14.54 -45.31
N SER A 373 9.10 -14.56 -44.42
CA SER A 373 8.05 -13.54 -44.38
C SER A 373 8.62 -12.15 -44.06
N ALA A 374 9.52 -12.05 -43.08
CA ALA A 374 10.18 -10.80 -42.71
C ALA A 374 11.01 -10.23 -43.86
N LEU A 375 11.64 -11.09 -44.66
CA LEU A 375 12.42 -10.73 -45.85
C LEU A 375 11.56 -10.31 -47.06
N GLY A 376 10.23 -10.41 -46.98
CA GLY A 376 9.35 -10.20 -48.13
C GLY A 376 9.51 -11.25 -49.23
N LEU A 377 10.12 -12.40 -48.91
CA LEU A 377 10.45 -13.48 -49.84
C LEU A 377 9.37 -14.56 -49.94
N LEU A 378 8.34 -14.50 -49.09
CA LEU A 378 7.16 -15.36 -49.24
C LEU A 378 6.11 -14.68 -50.12
N PRO A 379 5.60 -15.36 -51.17
CA PRO A 379 4.47 -14.85 -51.94
C PRO A 379 3.26 -14.68 -51.01
N ARG A 380 2.60 -13.51 -51.07
CA ARG A 380 1.38 -13.24 -50.31
C ARG A 380 0.34 -14.32 -50.65
N ARG A 381 0.18 -15.33 -49.78
CA ARG A 381 -1.01 -16.18 -49.85
C ARG A 381 -2.18 -15.28 -49.49
N GLY A 382 -3.10 -15.11 -50.43
CA GLY A 382 -4.31 -14.32 -50.21
C GLY A 382 -4.99 -14.79 -48.93
N VAL A 383 -5.15 -13.86 -47.99
CA VAL A 383 -5.98 -14.07 -46.81
C VAL A 383 -7.41 -14.22 -47.34
N GLN A 384 -7.91 -15.45 -47.42
CA GLN A 384 -9.35 -15.66 -47.43
C GLN A 384 -9.85 -15.26 -46.05
N GLN A 385 -10.71 -14.24 -46.00
CA GLN A 385 -11.41 -13.83 -44.78
C GLN A 385 -12.25 -15.01 -44.29
N THR A 386 -12.10 -15.37 -43.01
CA THR A 386 -13.07 -16.15 -42.23
C THR A 386 -13.52 -15.32 -41.05
#